data_AF-A0A193SI69-F1
#
_entry.id   AF-A0A193SI69-F1
#
_cell.length_a   1.000
_cell.length_b   1.000
_cell.length_c   1.000
_cell.angle_alpha   90.00
_cell.angle_beta   90.00
_cell.angle_gamma   90.00
#
_symmetry.space_group_name_H-M   'P 1'
#
loop_
_entity.id
_entity.type
_entity.pdbx_description
1 polymer ?
#
loop_
_entity_poly.entity_id
_entity_poly.type
_entity_poly.pdbx_seq_one_letter_code
_entity_poly.pdbx_strand_id
1 'polypeptide(L)'
;MKQYLELVAHVIKHGTLQANRTGVNTISFPGAMLRYDLQEGFPAITTRRMAFKSAIGEMVGFLRGVNNAAEFRELGCKVWDQNANENTQWLNNPFRKGEDDLGEIYGVQWRKWPAYKRIDAGNVAAIELALGQGYRQIAESEEDGQSFVVLYKAIDQIRQCVDTIINDPGSRRILFHGWNCAQLDEMALPPCHLLYQLHPNPQTREISLTLYIRSNDLGLGTPFNLTEGAALLSLIGRLTGYTPRWFTYFIGDAHVYENHLDMLNEQMTREPYPMPKLVISDRVPEFAKTGVYQPEWLELIEPSDFTLEGYQHHPAMTAPMAV
;
A
#
# COMPACT_ATOMS: atom_id res chain seq x y z
N MET A 1 3.60 -12.88 15.14
CA MET A 1 5.00 -12.76 14.67
C MET A 1 5.72 -14.06 14.35
N LYS A 2 5.33 -15.22 14.90
CA LYS A 2 5.97 -16.52 14.60
C LYS A 2 6.10 -16.82 13.10
N GLN A 3 5.01 -16.65 12.34
CA GLN A 3 5.00 -16.87 10.89
C GLN A 3 6.05 -16.05 10.13
N TYR A 4 6.26 -14.78 10.53
CA TYR A 4 7.27 -13.92 9.91
C TYR A 4 8.70 -14.42 10.18
N LEU A 5 9.02 -14.79 11.42
CA LEU A 5 10.35 -15.31 11.76
C LEU A 5 10.62 -16.66 11.09
N GLU A 6 9.60 -17.52 11.01
CA GLU A 6 9.67 -18.78 10.27
C GLU A 6 9.91 -18.54 8.77
N LEU A 7 9.27 -17.52 8.18
CA LEU A 7 9.51 -17.14 6.79
C LEU A 7 10.94 -16.62 6.58
N VAL A 8 11.44 -15.74 7.46
CA VAL A 8 12.84 -15.25 7.39
C VAL A 8 13.81 -16.42 7.45
N ALA A 9 13.67 -17.33 8.42
CA ALA A 9 14.51 -18.51 8.55
C ALA A 9 14.41 -19.43 7.31
N HIS A 10 13.21 -19.59 6.76
CA HIS A 10 12.99 -20.37 5.55
C HIS A 10 13.72 -19.80 4.35
N VAL A 11 13.60 -18.49 4.10
CA VAL A 11 14.27 -17.82 2.98
C VAL A 11 15.79 -17.87 3.13
N ILE A 12 16.34 -17.62 4.32
CA ILE A 12 17.79 -17.72 4.56
C ILE A 12 18.30 -19.15 4.28
N LYS A 13 17.54 -20.17 4.68
CA LYS A 13 17.96 -21.57 4.55
C LYS A 13 17.77 -22.15 3.14
N HIS A 14 16.70 -21.77 2.45
CA HIS A 14 16.24 -22.43 1.23
C HIS A 14 16.23 -21.53 0.00
N GLY A 15 16.44 -20.22 0.16
CA GLY A 15 16.53 -19.28 -0.94
C GLY A 15 17.85 -19.42 -1.71
N THR A 16 17.88 -18.76 -2.87
CA THR A 16 19.05 -18.73 -3.74
C THR A 16 19.70 -17.35 -3.72
N LEU A 17 21.03 -17.31 -3.68
CA LEU A 17 21.79 -16.07 -3.78
C LEU A 17 21.67 -15.47 -5.18
N GLN A 18 21.35 -14.18 -5.27
CA GLN A 18 21.16 -13.45 -6.51
C GLN A 18 21.77 -12.04 -6.41
N ALA A 19 22.45 -11.61 -7.47
CA ALA A 19 22.83 -10.21 -7.63
C ALA A 19 21.63 -9.39 -8.13
N ASN A 20 21.55 -8.11 -7.78
CA ASN A 20 20.45 -7.23 -8.19
C ASN A 20 20.92 -5.78 -8.43
N ARG A 21 19.99 -4.93 -8.87
CA ARG A 21 20.25 -3.54 -9.28
C ARG A 21 20.85 -2.63 -8.20
N THR A 22 20.75 -3.00 -6.91
CA THR A 22 21.23 -2.18 -5.79
C THR A 22 22.72 -2.38 -5.49
N GLY A 23 23.36 -3.39 -6.11
CA GLY A 23 24.75 -3.75 -5.83
C GLY A 23 24.97 -4.59 -4.57
N VAL A 24 23.93 -4.86 -3.78
CA VAL A 24 23.97 -5.78 -2.63
C VAL A 24 23.22 -7.06 -2.99
N ASN A 25 23.85 -8.22 -2.84
CA ASN A 25 23.19 -9.49 -3.16
C ASN A 25 22.02 -9.78 -2.21
N THR A 26 21.09 -10.59 -2.68
CA THR A 26 19.92 -11.05 -1.94
C THR A 26 19.84 -12.57 -1.93
N ILE A 27 19.37 -13.15 -0.84
CA ILE A 27 18.88 -14.53 -0.79
C ILE A 27 17.38 -14.46 -1.06
N SER A 28 16.95 -14.95 -2.22
CA SER A 28 15.56 -14.82 -2.71
C SER A 28 14.82 -16.15 -2.75
N PHE A 29 13.51 -16.11 -2.48
CA PHE A 29 12.59 -17.23 -2.51
C PHE A 29 11.25 -16.83 -3.17
N PRO A 30 10.79 -17.55 -4.22
CA PRO A 30 9.57 -17.20 -4.92
C PRO A 30 8.32 -17.76 -4.22
N GLY A 31 7.36 -16.88 -3.93
CA GLY A 31 6.08 -17.23 -3.37
C GLY A 31 6.13 -17.47 -1.86
N ALA A 32 5.48 -16.59 -1.10
CA ALA A 32 5.23 -16.78 0.32
C ALA A 32 3.86 -16.22 0.73
N MET A 33 3.38 -16.66 1.88
CA MET A 33 2.14 -16.16 2.47
C MET A 33 2.31 -16.01 3.98
N LEU A 34 1.85 -14.88 4.51
CA LEU A 34 1.58 -14.68 5.93
C LEU A 34 0.08 -14.43 6.10
N ARG A 35 -0.51 -14.86 7.22
CA ARG A 35 -1.93 -14.62 7.50
C ARG A 35 -2.17 -14.32 8.97
N TYR A 36 -2.80 -13.20 9.26
CA TYR A 36 -3.05 -12.71 10.62
C TYR A 36 -4.55 -12.57 10.87
N ASP A 37 -4.99 -12.95 12.08
CA ASP A 37 -6.30 -12.56 12.60
C ASP A 37 -6.13 -11.26 13.39
N LEU A 38 -6.66 -10.16 12.88
CA LEU A 38 -6.53 -8.84 13.51
C LEU A 38 -7.38 -8.72 14.79
N GLN A 39 -8.28 -9.66 15.08
CA GLN A 39 -8.96 -9.72 16.38
C GLN A 39 -8.05 -10.29 17.48
N GLU A 40 -7.02 -11.06 17.12
CA GLU A 40 -6.02 -11.57 18.08
C GLU A 40 -4.91 -10.56 18.40
N GLY A 41 -4.79 -9.50 17.59
CA GLY A 41 -3.83 -8.42 17.80
C GLY A 41 -3.29 -7.85 16.49
N PHE A 42 -2.59 -6.72 16.60
CA PHE A 42 -1.95 -6.04 15.48
C PHE A 42 -0.60 -6.68 15.15
N PRO A 43 -0.28 -6.97 13.87
CA PRO A 43 0.90 -7.74 13.46
C PRO A 43 2.20 -6.91 13.50
N ALA A 44 2.48 -6.27 14.64
CA ALA A 44 3.72 -5.56 14.86
C ALA A 44 4.88 -6.51 15.22
N ILE A 45 6.04 -6.33 14.58
CA ILE A 45 7.29 -6.95 15.02
C ILE A 45 7.58 -6.55 16.48
N THR A 46 7.89 -7.53 17.31
CA THR A 46 8.24 -7.31 18.73
C THR A 46 9.68 -7.69 19.03
N THR A 47 10.35 -8.45 18.16
CA THR A 47 11.78 -8.83 18.28
C THR A 47 12.75 -7.68 17.99
N ARG A 48 12.25 -6.54 17.52
CA ARG A 48 12.93 -5.24 17.49
C ARG A 48 11.90 -4.13 17.45
N ARG A 49 12.32 -2.88 17.69
CA ARG A 49 11.43 -1.71 17.60
C ARG A 49 10.94 -1.48 16.16
N MET A 50 9.63 -1.59 15.96
CA MET A 50 8.92 -1.15 14.76
C MET A 50 8.94 0.38 14.56
N ALA A 51 9.15 0.82 13.32
CA ALA A 51 9.03 2.22 12.90
C ALA A 51 7.56 2.63 12.67
N PHE A 52 6.68 2.38 13.65
CA PHE A 52 5.22 2.46 13.51
C PHE A 52 4.75 3.82 12.97
N LYS A 53 5.23 4.93 13.55
CA LYS A 53 4.84 6.29 13.12
C LYS A 53 5.23 6.57 11.67
N SER A 54 6.38 6.08 11.21
CA SER A 54 6.81 6.25 9.82
C SER A 54 5.90 5.47 8.88
N ALA A 55 5.51 4.24 9.26
CA ALA A 55 4.60 3.42 8.46
C ALA A 55 3.19 3.98 8.37
N ILE A 56 2.66 4.49 9.48
CA ILE A 56 1.40 5.22 9.45
C ILE A 56 1.53 6.50 8.61
N GLY A 57 2.64 7.24 8.73
CA GLY A 57 2.88 8.44 7.92
C GLY A 57 2.92 8.16 6.42
N GLU A 58 3.58 7.07 6.01
CA GLU A 58 3.60 6.62 4.62
C GLU A 58 2.19 6.25 4.13
N MET A 59 1.46 5.41 4.87
CA MET A 59 0.09 5.04 4.55
C MET A 59 -0.83 6.26 4.41
N VAL A 60 -0.75 7.24 5.32
CA VAL A 60 -1.53 8.49 5.25
C VAL A 60 -1.14 9.30 4.01
N GLY A 61 0.15 9.38 3.67
CA GLY A 61 0.61 10.04 2.45
C GLY A 61 0.03 9.40 1.21
N PHE A 62 0.00 8.06 1.13
CA PHE A 62 -0.63 7.36 0.03
C PHE A 62 -2.15 7.58 -0.03
N LEU A 63 -2.83 7.58 1.11
CA LEU A 63 -4.26 7.92 1.15
C LEU A 63 -4.51 9.32 0.60
N ARG A 64 -3.61 10.29 0.83
CA ARG A 64 -3.72 11.65 0.30
C ARG A 64 -3.27 11.78 -1.17
N GLY A 65 -2.71 10.72 -1.75
CA GLY A 65 -2.12 10.75 -3.09
C GLY A 65 -0.88 11.65 -3.17
N VAL A 66 -0.09 11.67 -2.09
CA VAL A 66 1.19 12.38 -2.03
C VAL A 66 2.21 11.74 -2.97
N ASN A 67 2.97 12.58 -3.66
CA ASN A 67 4.10 12.20 -4.51
C ASN A 67 5.35 13.06 -4.29
N ASN A 68 5.42 13.75 -3.15
CA ASN A 68 6.55 14.56 -2.78
C ASN A 68 7.12 14.10 -1.43
N ALA A 69 8.43 13.83 -1.37
CA ALA A 69 9.09 13.36 -0.16
C ALA A 69 9.02 14.38 1.00
N ALA A 70 8.97 15.69 0.75
CA ALA A 70 8.80 16.69 1.81
C ALA A 70 7.45 16.53 2.53
N GLU A 71 6.38 16.27 1.78
CA GLU A 71 5.05 16.02 2.34
C GLU A 71 5.03 14.71 3.15
N PHE A 72 5.74 13.66 2.71
CA PHE A 72 5.96 12.47 3.54
C PHE A 72 6.70 12.79 4.83
N ARG A 73 7.71 13.67 4.79
CA ARG A 73 8.46 14.10 5.99
C ARG A 73 7.57 14.86 6.97
N GLU A 74 6.66 15.70 6.48
CA GLU A 74 5.64 16.37 7.32
C GLU A 74 4.73 15.36 8.03
N LEU A 75 4.45 14.23 7.39
CA LEU A 75 3.73 13.09 7.97
C LEU A 75 4.60 12.19 8.88
N GLY A 76 5.86 12.54 9.10
CA GLY A 76 6.79 11.79 9.94
C GLY A 76 7.44 10.58 9.24
N CYS A 77 7.42 10.53 7.91
CA CYS A 77 8.00 9.47 7.11
C CYS A 77 9.17 9.97 6.25
N LYS A 78 10.33 9.30 6.35
CA LYS A 78 11.57 9.70 5.64
C LYS A 78 12.05 8.66 4.62
N VAL A 79 11.30 7.58 4.42
CA VAL A 79 11.75 6.43 3.61
C VAL A 79 11.92 6.79 2.13
N TRP A 80 11.30 7.88 1.68
CA TRP A 80 11.32 8.36 0.30
C TRP A 80 12.50 9.27 -0.04
N ASP A 81 13.24 9.77 0.96
CA ASP A 81 14.29 10.78 0.76
C ASP A 81 15.36 10.31 -0.23
N GLN A 82 15.85 9.07 -0.06
CA GLN A 82 16.91 8.52 -0.93
C GLN A 82 16.41 8.23 -2.35
N ASN A 83 15.19 7.70 -2.50
CA ASN A 83 14.60 7.46 -3.82
C ASN A 83 14.36 8.77 -4.58
N ALA A 84 13.94 9.84 -3.91
CA ALA A 84 13.66 11.12 -4.55
C ALA A 84 14.92 11.90 -4.93
N ASN A 85 15.98 11.81 -4.11
CA ASN A 85 17.09 12.76 -4.16
C ASN A 85 18.49 12.15 -4.33
N GLU A 86 18.66 10.83 -4.17
CA GLU A 86 19.98 10.17 -4.29
C GLU A 86 20.01 9.09 -5.38
N ASN A 87 18.85 8.54 -5.77
CA ASN A 87 18.79 7.50 -6.80
C ASN A 87 19.12 8.08 -8.19
N THR A 88 20.31 7.76 -8.72
CA THR A 88 20.81 8.26 -10.01
C THR A 88 19.89 7.98 -11.20
N GLN A 89 19.18 6.85 -11.22
CA GLN A 89 18.25 6.53 -12.30
C GLN A 89 17.07 7.51 -12.29
N TRP A 90 16.51 7.81 -11.12
CA TRP A 90 15.42 8.77 -10.96
C TRP A 90 15.88 10.21 -11.15
N LEU A 91 17.05 10.59 -10.63
CA LEU A 91 17.62 11.93 -10.83
C LEU A 91 17.79 12.28 -12.32
N ASN A 92 18.10 11.30 -13.16
CA ASN A 92 18.23 11.46 -14.61
C ASN A 92 16.92 11.23 -15.38
N ASN A 93 15.82 10.89 -14.71
CA ASN A 93 14.55 10.62 -15.36
C ASN A 93 13.88 11.95 -15.78
N PRO A 94 13.52 12.13 -17.06
CA PRO A 94 12.91 13.39 -17.55
C PRO A 94 11.51 13.66 -16.99
N PHE A 95 10.84 12.67 -16.39
CA PHE A 95 9.55 12.84 -15.72
C PHE A 95 9.70 13.41 -14.30
N ARG A 96 10.91 13.39 -13.71
CA ARG A 96 11.19 13.98 -12.41
C ARG A 96 11.11 15.50 -12.49
N LYS A 97 10.21 16.10 -11.70
CA LYS A 97 9.92 17.54 -11.73
C LYS A 97 10.88 18.40 -10.90
N GLY A 98 11.61 17.81 -9.95
CA GLY A 98 12.52 18.54 -9.08
C GLY A 98 12.90 17.77 -7.82
N GLU A 99 13.51 18.47 -6.86
CA GLU A 99 13.79 17.95 -5.52
C GLU A 99 12.52 17.38 -4.87
N ASP A 100 12.67 16.27 -4.16
CA ASP A 100 11.62 15.52 -3.49
C ASP A 100 10.51 14.91 -4.37
N ASP A 101 10.47 15.18 -5.68
CA ASP A 101 9.49 14.59 -6.58
C ASP A 101 9.70 13.08 -6.71
N LEU A 102 8.60 12.33 -6.72
CA LEU A 102 8.59 10.87 -6.84
C LEU A 102 7.88 10.38 -8.10
N GLY A 103 7.24 11.28 -8.87
CA GLY A 103 6.35 10.89 -9.96
C GLY A 103 5.02 10.31 -9.45
N GLU A 104 4.21 9.70 -10.31
CA GLU A 104 2.86 9.26 -9.95
C GLU A 104 2.82 7.89 -9.24
N ILE A 105 3.50 7.79 -8.10
CA ILE A 105 3.64 6.55 -7.31
C ILE A 105 2.36 6.19 -6.54
N TYR A 106 2.26 4.92 -6.10
CA TYR A 106 1.29 4.36 -5.13
C TYR A 106 -0.02 5.14 -4.97
N GLY A 107 -0.08 6.06 -3.99
CA GLY A 107 -1.27 6.81 -3.61
C GLY A 107 -1.88 7.60 -4.77
N VAL A 108 -1.06 8.15 -5.66
CA VAL A 108 -1.56 8.83 -6.87
C VAL A 108 -2.36 7.85 -7.70
N GLN A 109 -1.87 6.64 -7.92
CA GLN A 109 -2.60 5.60 -8.65
C GLN A 109 -3.84 5.13 -7.87
N TRP A 110 -3.81 5.09 -6.54
CA TRP A 110 -4.97 4.68 -5.74
C TRP A 110 -6.12 5.69 -5.78
N ARG A 111 -5.79 6.99 -5.77
CA ARG A 111 -6.76 8.09 -5.64
C ARG A 111 -7.08 8.80 -6.96
N LYS A 112 -6.15 8.78 -7.92
CA LYS A 112 -6.16 9.63 -9.11
C LYS A 112 -5.65 8.88 -10.35
N TRP A 113 -5.93 7.57 -10.47
CA TRP A 113 -5.50 6.77 -11.62
C TRP A 113 -5.92 7.46 -12.94
N PRO A 114 -4.99 7.80 -13.84
CA PRO A 114 -5.31 8.49 -15.08
C PRO A 114 -5.91 7.51 -16.09
N ALA A 115 -7.24 7.49 -16.18
CA ALA A 115 -7.96 6.62 -17.11
C ALA A 115 -8.37 7.38 -18.37
N TYR A 116 -7.99 6.83 -19.53
CA TYR A 116 -8.34 7.37 -20.84
C TYR A 116 -9.26 6.41 -21.60
N LYS A 117 -10.16 6.96 -22.41
CA LYS A 117 -10.93 6.22 -23.42
C LYS A 117 -10.79 6.89 -24.77
N ARG A 118 -10.41 6.12 -25.79
CA ARG A 118 -10.56 6.50 -27.21
C ARG A 118 -11.86 5.89 -27.70
N ILE A 119 -12.82 6.72 -28.07
CA ILE A 119 -14.15 6.27 -28.52
C ILE A 119 -14.40 6.83 -29.92
N ASP A 120 -14.87 5.99 -30.84
CA ASP A 120 -15.33 6.42 -32.16
C ASP A 120 -16.37 7.54 -32.04
N ALA A 121 -16.22 8.62 -32.81
CA ALA A 121 -17.07 9.81 -32.70
C ALA A 121 -18.53 9.52 -33.07
N GLY A 122 -18.80 8.52 -33.90
CA GLY A 122 -20.15 8.05 -34.24
C GLY A 122 -20.79 7.17 -33.16
N ASN A 123 -20.02 6.67 -32.19
CA ASN A 123 -20.55 5.85 -31.08
C ASN A 123 -21.05 6.71 -29.91
N VAL A 124 -22.12 7.47 -30.18
CA VAL A 124 -22.74 8.40 -29.22
C VAL A 124 -23.10 7.71 -27.90
N ALA A 125 -23.63 6.49 -27.94
CA ALA A 125 -24.03 5.76 -26.73
C ALA A 125 -22.85 5.45 -25.80
N ALA A 126 -21.69 5.10 -26.34
CA ALA A 126 -20.49 4.85 -25.53
C ALA A 126 -19.94 6.15 -24.93
N ILE A 127 -20.02 7.26 -25.66
CA ILE A 127 -19.63 8.59 -25.17
C ILE A 127 -20.54 9.01 -24.02
N GLU A 128 -21.87 8.94 -24.20
CA GLU A 128 -22.86 9.28 -23.17
C GLU A 128 -22.69 8.43 -21.90
N LEU A 129 -22.47 7.12 -22.05
CA LEU A 129 -22.19 6.24 -20.91
C LEU A 129 -20.94 6.67 -20.15
N ALA A 130 -19.85 6.98 -20.85
CA ALA A 130 -18.60 7.39 -20.21
C ALA A 130 -18.75 8.75 -19.52
N LEU A 131 -19.41 9.72 -20.15
CA LEU A 131 -19.71 11.03 -19.55
C LEU A 131 -20.58 10.86 -18.29
N GLY A 132 -21.62 10.01 -18.35
CA GLY A 132 -22.46 9.66 -17.20
C GLY A 132 -21.69 8.97 -16.05
N GLN A 133 -20.57 8.31 -16.36
CA GLN A 133 -19.66 7.73 -15.38
C GLN A 133 -18.60 8.73 -14.87
N GLY A 134 -18.71 10.01 -15.22
CA GLY A 134 -17.83 11.08 -14.75
C GLY A 134 -16.53 11.20 -15.54
N TYR A 135 -16.43 10.63 -16.74
CA TYR A 135 -15.38 11.01 -17.68
C TYR A 135 -15.69 12.38 -18.28
N ARG A 136 -14.65 13.10 -18.69
CA ARG A 136 -14.77 14.34 -19.47
C ARG A 136 -14.07 14.17 -20.82
N GLN A 137 -14.69 14.65 -21.90
CA GLN A 137 -14.02 14.75 -23.19
C GLN A 137 -12.90 15.81 -23.09
N ILE A 138 -11.70 15.46 -23.52
CA ILE A 138 -10.52 16.32 -23.48
C ILE A 138 -9.93 16.60 -24.87
N ALA A 139 -10.26 15.78 -25.86
CA ALA A 139 -9.86 15.99 -27.25
C ALA A 139 -10.85 15.32 -28.21
N GLU A 140 -10.78 15.74 -29.46
CA GLU A 140 -11.41 15.13 -30.62
C GLU A 140 -10.38 15.18 -31.76
N SER A 141 -10.26 14.10 -32.51
CA SER A 141 -9.27 13.98 -33.58
C SER A 141 -9.74 13.00 -34.64
N GLU A 142 -9.02 12.97 -35.76
CA GLU A 142 -9.15 11.96 -36.81
C GLU A 142 -7.81 11.27 -37.02
N GLU A 143 -7.84 9.97 -37.26
CA GLU A 143 -6.65 9.15 -37.59
C GLU A 143 -7.09 8.08 -38.59
N ASP A 144 -6.34 7.95 -39.68
CA ASP A 144 -6.64 7.01 -40.78
C ASP A 144 -8.08 7.10 -41.31
N GLY A 145 -8.65 8.31 -41.34
CA GLY A 145 -10.01 8.57 -41.80
C GLY A 145 -11.12 8.18 -40.80
N GLN A 146 -10.77 7.84 -39.56
CA GLN A 146 -11.72 7.57 -38.49
C GLN A 146 -11.67 8.68 -37.42
N SER A 147 -12.79 9.38 -37.25
CA SER A 147 -12.95 10.38 -36.19
C SER A 147 -13.18 9.71 -34.84
N PHE A 148 -12.54 10.21 -33.79
CA PHE A 148 -12.67 9.72 -32.42
C PHE A 148 -12.57 10.86 -31.40
N VAL A 149 -13.12 10.61 -30.22
CA VAL A 149 -12.97 11.47 -29.04
C VAL A 149 -12.07 10.79 -28.01
N VAL A 150 -11.33 11.59 -27.26
CA VAL A 150 -10.55 11.15 -26.11
C VAL A 150 -11.21 11.66 -24.84
N LEU A 151 -11.55 10.74 -23.95
CA LEU A 151 -12.12 11.04 -22.65
C LEU A 151 -11.13 10.71 -21.55
N TYR A 152 -11.19 11.47 -20.45
CA TYR A 152 -10.33 11.32 -19.29
C TYR A 152 -11.15 11.27 -17.99
N LYS A 153 -10.68 10.46 -17.04
CA LYS A 153 -11.13 10.48 -15.64
C LYS A 153 -9.95 10.16 -14.72
N ALA A 154 -9.81 10.92 -13.64
CA ALA A 154 -9.00 10.50 -12.50
C ALA A 154 -9.84 9.52 -11.65
N ILE A 155 -9.50 8.23 -11.69
CA ILE A 155 -10.25 7.20 -10.95
C ILE A 155 -9.73 7.13 -9.51
N ASP A 156 -10.62 7.38 -8.56
CA ASP A 156 -10.40 7.13 -7.14
C ASP A 156 -10.82 5.69 -6.78
N GLN A 157 -9.88 4.76 -6.90
CA GLN A 157 -10.12 3.33 -6.74
C GLN A 157 -10.45 2.96 -5.29
N ILE A 158 -9.73 3.54 -4.32
CA ILE A 158 -9.99 3.24 -2.91
C ILE A 158 -11.35 3.79 -2.48
N ARG A 159 -11.72 4.99 -2.94
CA ARG A 159 -13.04 5.54 -2.66
C ARG A 159 -14.15 4.67 -3.25
N GLN A 160 -13.98 4.21 -4.50
CA GLN A 160 -14.92 3.26 -5.11
C GLN A 160 -15.02 1.95 -4.31
N CYS A 161 -13.92 1.47 -3.73
CA CYS A 161 -13.96 0.30 -2.84
C CYS A 161 -14.81 0.58 -1.61
N VAL A 162 -14.58 1.69 -0.92
CA VAL A 162 -15.37 2.08 0.28
C VAL A 162 -16.85 2.28 -0.08
N ASP A 163 -17.15 2.95 -1.19
CA ASP A 163 -18.52 3.12 -1.71
C ASP A 163 -19.16 1.75 -1.99
N THR A 164 -18.41 0.80 -2.57
CA THR A 164 -18.91 -0.54 -2.88
C THR A 164 -19.15 -1.37 -1.61
N ILE A 165 -18.32 -1.25 -0.58
CA ILE A 165 -18.54 -1.94 0.70
C ILE A 165 -19.86 -1.50 1.34
N ILE A 166 -20.20 -0.21 1.25
CA ILE A 166 -21.46 0.32 1.77
C ILE A 166 -22.67 -0.17 0.95
N ASN A 167 -22.56 -0.15 -0.38
CA ASN A 167 -23.71 -0.33 -1.27
C ASN A 167 -23.90 -1.78 -1.77
N ASP A 168 -22.82 -2.52 -1.97
CA ASP A 168 -22.80 -3.91 -2.47
C ASP A 168 -21.66 -4.71 -1.81
N PRO A 169 -21.75 -4.99 -0.49
CA PRO A 169 -20.71 -5.74 0.23
C PRO A 169 -20.54 -7.19 -0.25
N GLY A 170 -21.46 -7.71 -1.07
CA GLY A 170 -21.34 -9.03 -1.69
C GLY A 170 -20.45 -9.05 -2.94
N SER A 171 -20.05 -7.88 -3.44
CA SER A 171 -19.19 -7.74 -4.60
C SER A 171 -17.85 -8.44 -4.39
N ARG A 172 -17.42 -9.21 -5.40
CA ARG A 172 -16.09 -9.84 -5.44
C ARG A 172 -15.04 -8.99 -6.16
N ARG A 173 -15.39 -7.74 -6.47
CA ARG A 173 -14.58 -6.80 -7.27
C ARG A 173 -14.07 -5.62 -6.46
N ILE A 174 -14.13 -5.70 -5.14
CA ILE A 174 -13.69 -4.64 -4.23
C ILE A 174 -12.16 -4.71 -4.10
N LEU A 175 -11.46 -4.10 -5.05
CA LEU A 175 -10.00 -4.06 -5.07
C LEU A 175 -9.49 -2.77 -5.70
N PHE A 176 -8.27 -2.40 -5.33
CA PHE A 176 -7.48 -1.37 -5.99
C PHE A 176 -6.03 -1.81 -6.10
N HIS A 177 -5.29 -1.22 -7.05
CA HIS A 177 -3.86 -1.49 -7.20
C HIS A 177 -3.09 -0.28 -7.71
N GLY A 178 -1.76 -0.30 -7.52
CA GLY A 178 -0.85 0.76 -7.98
C GLY A 178 -0.17 0.49 -9.31
N TRP A 179 -0.25 -0.72 -9.88
CA TRP A 179 0.53 -1.10 -11.06
C TRP A 179 -0.06 -0.55 -12.37
N ASN A 180 0.30 0.68 -12.74
CA ASN A 180 -0.05 1.28 -14.02
C ASN A 180 1.06 1.07 -15.05
N CYS A 181 0.87 0.10 -15.95
CA CYS A 181 1.85 -0.23 -17.00
C CYS A 181 2.20 0.95 -17.92
N ALA A 182 1.30 1.94 -18.05
CA ALA A 182 1.53 3.11 -18.90
C ALA A 182 2.45 4.16 -18.26
N GLN A 183 2.79 4.03 -16.98
CA GLN A 183 3.53 5.05 -16.22
C GLN A 183 4.68 4.46 -15.39
N LEU A 184 5.07 3.20 -15.60
CA LEU A 184 6.15 2.58 -14.81
C LEU A 184 7.49 3.30 -14.99
N ASP A 185 7.69 3.92 -16.15
CA ASP A 185 8.84 4.75 -16.52
C ASP A 185 8.75 6.19 -15.98
N GLU A 186 7.62 6.59 -15.40
CA GLU A 186 7.38 7.92 -14.83
C GLU A 186 7.47 7.94 -13.28
N MET A 187 7.91 6.84 -12.66
CA MET A 187 7.92 6.66 -11.20
C MET A 187 9.33 6.50 -10.64
N ALA A 188 9.61 7.13 -9.48
CA ALA A 188 10.86 6.93 -8.75
C ALA A 188 11.05 5.47 -8.28
N LEU A 189 9.95 4.79 -7.97
CA LEU A 189 9.94 3.38 -7.62
C LEU A 189 8.62 2.73 -8.05
N PRO A 190 8.63 1.70 -8.92
CA PRO A 190 7.41 1.00 -9.28
C PRO A 190 6.84 0.22 -8.08
N PRO A 191 5.50 0.11 -7.94
CA PRO A 191 4.89 -0.42 -6.73
C PRO A 191 5.38 -1.80 -6.28
N CYS A 192 5.76 -1.89 -4.99
CA CYS A 192 6.09 -3.14 -4.30
C CYS A 192 4.81 -3.78 -3.73
N HIS A 193 4.12 -3.11 -2.81
CA HIS A 193 2.78 -3.50 -2.36
C HIS A 193 1.72 -3.08 -3.39
N LEU A 194 1.25 -4.06 -4.14
CA LEU A 194 0.71 -3.86 -5.48
C LEU A 194 -0.81 -3.82 -5.49
N LEU A 195 -1.47 -4.85 -4.97
CA LEU A 195 -2.92 -5.05 -5.06
C LEU A 195 -3.54 -5.30 -3.69
N TYR A 196 -4.61 -4.58 -3.39
CA TYR A 196 -5.37 -4.66 -2.16
C TYR A 196 -6.79 -5.10 -2.51
N GLN A 197 -7.22 -6.26 -2.05
CA GLN A 197 -8.58 -6.76 -2.23
C GLN A 197 -9.28 -6.92 -0.88
N LEU A 198 -10.44 -6.29 -0.76
CA LEU A 198 -11.25 -6.26 0.45
C LEU A 198 -12.38 -7.29 0.35
N HIS A 199 -12.62 -7.99 1.45
CA HIS A 199 -13.61 -9.07 1.53
C HIS A 199 -14.55 -8.82 2.71
N PRO A 200 -15.62 -8.01 2.52
CA PRO A 200 -16.66 -7.87 3.52
C PRO A 200 -17.44 -9.18 3.68
N ASN A 201 -17.75 -9.54 4.91
CA ASN A 201 -18.68 -10.59 5.26
C ASN A 201 -19.93 -9.95 5.87
N PRO A 202 -21.02 -9.75 5.10
CA PRO A 202 -22.21 -9.07 5.61
C PRO A 202 -22.92 -9.85 6.71
N GLN A 203 -22.73 -11.17 6.81
CA GLN A 203 -23.32 -12.00 7.86
C GLN A 203 -22.62 -11.83 9.21
N THR A 204 -21.28 -11.80 9.23
CA THR A 204 -20.51 -11.63 10.48
C THR A 204 -20.19 -10.17 10.80
N ARG A 205 -20.44 -9.25 9.86
CA ARG A 205 -20.00 -7.84 9.92
C ARG A 205 -18.49 -7.71 10.10
N GLU A 206 -17.74 -8.63 9.51
CA GLU A 206 -16.28 -8.60 9.47
C GLU A 206 -15.76 -8.20 8.08
N ILE A 207 -14.58 -7.60 8.02
CA ILE A 207 -13.90 -7.29 6.75
C ILE A 207 -12.47 -7.82 6.78
N SER A 208 -12.06 -8.45 5.68
CA SER A 208 -10.73 -9.01 5.50
C SER A 208 -9.99 -8.33 4.35
N LEU A 209 -8.66 -8.39 4.36
CA LEU A 209 -7.77 -7.85 3.32
C LEU A 209 -6.89 -8.97 2.77
N THR A 210 -6.81 -9.06 1.45
CA THR A 210 -5.72 -9.73 0.74
C THR A 210 -4.83 -8.68 0.12
N LEU A 211 -3.54 -8.70 0.48
CA LEU A 211 -2.52 -7.83 -0.08
C LEU A 211 -1.51 -8.65 -0.87
N TYR A 212 -1.33 -8.32 -2.15
CA TYR A 212 -0.28 -8.89 -2.99
C TYR A 212 0.92 -7.94 -3.08
N ILE A 213 2.09 -8.49 -2.79
CA ILE A 213 3.38 -7.80 -2.80
C ILE A 213 4.22 -8.40 -3.92
N ARG A 214 4.64 -7.58 -4.87
CA ARG A 214 5.48 -8.04 -5.99
C ARG A 214 6.86 -8.47 -5.51
N SER A 215 7.46 -7.70 -4.61
CA SER A 215 8.83 -7.92 -4.10
C SER A 215 8.97 -7.29 -2.72
N ASN A 216 9.62 -7.99 -1.78
CA ASN A 216 9.72 -7.51 -0.41
C ASN A 216 11.02 -7.95 0.27
N ASP A 217 11.77 -6.95 0.73
CA ASP A 217 12.80 -7.17 1.74
C ASP A 217 12.13 -7.60 3.04
N LEU A 218 12.38 -8.83 3.45
CA LEU A 218 11.85 -9.38 4.69
C LEU A 218 12.43 -8.70 5.93
N GLY A 219 13.64 -8.14 5.83
CA GLY A 219 14.30 -7.47 6.93
C GLY A 219 13.61 -6.18 7.32
N LEU A 220 13.55 -5.22 6.39
CA LEU A 220 13.02 -3.88 6.64
C LEU A 220 11.60 -3.67 6.08
N GLY A 221 11.32 -4.19 4.89
CA GLY A 221 10.07 -3.95 4.14
C GLY A 221 8.85 -4.66 4.73
N THR A 222 8.91 -5.97 4.95
CA THR A 222 7.74 -6.74 5.44
C THR A 222 7.13 -6.19 6.73
N PRO A 223 7.90 -5.88 7.79
CA PRO A 223 7.31 -5.30 9.00
C PRO A 223 6.60 -3.97 8.75
N PHE A 224 7.14 -3.18 7.82
CA PHE A 224 6.59 -1.88 7.44
C PHE A 224 5.24 -2.07 6.73
N ASN A 225 5.21 -2.89 5.68
CA ASN A 225 3.99 -3.10 4.88
C ASN A 225 2.89 -3.89 5.61
N LEU A 226 3.25 -4.77 6.54
CA LEU A 226 2.27 -5.40 7.43
C LEU A 226 1.57 -4.37 8.32
N THR A 227 2.29 -3.35 8.77
CA THR A 227 1.74 -2.25 9.59
C THR A 227 0.72 -1.46 8.79
N GLU A 228 1.10 -1.06 7.57
CA GLU A 228 0.26 -0.27 6.68
C GLU A 228 -1.01 -1.03 6.29
N GLY A 229 -0.89 -2.28 5.84
CA GLY A 229 -2.05 -3.07 5.42
C GLY A 229 -3.04 -3.33 6.57
N ALA A 230 -2.54 -3.63 7.77
CA ALA A 230 -3.40 -3.84 8.93
C ALA A 230 -4.06 -2.53 9.42
N ALA A 231 -3.34 -1.41 9.41
CA ALA A 231 -3.89 -0.10 9.76
C ALA A 231 -4.93 0.37 8.74
N LEU A 232 -4.68 0.15 7.45
CA LEU A 232 -5.61 0.47 6.38
C LEU A 232 -6.90 -0.33 6.47
N LEU A 233 -6.80 -1.65 6.68
CA LEU A 233 -7.98 -2.51 6.90
C LEU A 233 -8.78 -2.04 8.11
N SER A 234 -8.10 -1.61 9.18
CA SER A 234 -8.74 -1.10 10.40
C SER A 234 -9.48 0.22 10.16
N LEU A 235 -8.89 1.15 9.40
CA LEU A 235 -9.53 2.39 9.00
C LEU A 235 -10.75 2.13 8.12
N ILE A 236 -10.62 1.29 7.09
CA ILE A 236 -11.73 0.95 6.18
C ILE A 236 -12.86 0.28 6.96
N GLY A 237 -12.54 -0.67 7.85
CA GLY A 237 -13.54 -1.30 8.72
C GLY A 237 -14.30 -0.27 9.56
N ARG A 238 -13.59 0.68 10.18
CA ARG A 238 -14.20 1.78 10.96
C ARG A 238 -15.15 2.64 10.12
N LEU A 239 -14.73 3.05 8.92
CA LEU A 239 -15.52 3.92 8.02
C LEU A 239 -16.68 3.21 7.32
N THR A 240 -16.71 1.87 7.34
CA THR A 240 -17.75 1.05 6.68
C THR A 240 -18.59 0.22 7.65
N GLY A 241 -18.25 0.26 8.95
CA GLY A 241 -18.97 -0.45 10.01
C GLY A 241 -18.73 -1.95 10.01
N TYR A 242 -17.52 -2.37 9.64
CA TYR A 242 -17.07 -3.76 9.68
C TYR A 242 -15.90 -3.92 10.66
N THR A 243 -15.88 -5.02 11.40
CA THR A 243 -14.76 -5.37 12.27
C THR A 243 -13.63 -6.00 11.44
N PRO A 244 -12.38 -5.49 11.52
CA PRO A 244 -11.25 -6.12 10.85
C PRO A 244 -11.05 -7.57 11.29
N ARG A 245 -10.81 -8.48 10.34
CA ARG A 245 -10.60 -9.91 10.60
C ARG A 245 -9.32 -10.43 9.97
N TRP A 246 -9.40 -11.06 8.80
CA TRP A 246 -8.23 -11.71 8.21
C TRP A 246 -7.41 -10.70 7.43
N PHE A 247 -6.12 -10.64 7.69
CA PHE A 247 -5.15 -9.98 6.84
C PHE A 247 -4.20 -11.02 6.23
N THR A 248 -4.37 -11.28 4.94
CA THR A 248 -3.56 -12.22 4.16
C THR A 248 -2.57 -11.44 3.33
N TYR A 249 -1.29 -11.78 3.44
CA TYR A 249 -0.16 -11.08 2.83
C TYR A 249 0.60 -12.05 1.92
N PHE A 250 0.42 -11.89 0.61
CA PHE A 250 1.09 -12.70 -0.42
C PHE A 250 2.33 -11.98 -0.92
N ILE A 251 3.45 -12.70 -1.02
CA ILE A 251 4.72 -12.17 -1.51
C ILE A 251 5.14 -12.94 -2.75
N GLY A 252 5.42 -12.22 -3.84
CA GLY A 252 5.99 -12.76 -5.07
C GLY A 252 7.47 -13.08 -4.88
N ASP A 253 8.31 -12.06 -4.81
CA ASP A 253 9.74 -12.20 -4.50
C ASP A 253 10.02 -11.85 -3.03
N ALA A 254 10.14 -12.88 -2.18
CA ALA A 254 10.52 -12.72 -0.78
C ALA A 254 12.04 -12.87 -0.65
N HIS A 255 12.72 -11.83 -0.17
CA HIS A 255 14.17 -11.83 -0.12
C HIS A 255 14.75 -11.20 1.14
N VAL A 256 16.00 -11.54 1.43
CA VAL A 256 16.83 -10.96 2.48
C VAL A 256 18.12 -10.44 1.85
N TYR A 257 18.50 -9.20 2.13
CA TYR A 257 19.80 -8.68 1.73
C TYR A 257 20.94 -9.30 2.54
N GLU A 258 22.08 -9.58 1.89
CA GLU A 258 23.26 -10.14 2.57
C GLU A 258 23.72 -9.27 3.75
N ASN A 259 23.70 -7.94 3.57
CA ASN A 259 24.08 -6.99 4.62
C ASN A 259 23.06 -6.88 5.77
N HIS A 260 21.93 -7.61 5.72
CA HIS A 260 20.95 -7.71 6.80
C HIS A 260 21.07 -9.02 7.59
N LEU A 261 21.90 -9.97 7.16
CA LEU A 261 21.97 -11.31 7.75
C LEU A 261 22.35 -11.29 9.23
N ASP A 262 23.34 -10.49 9.63
CA ASP A 262 23.75 -10.38 11.04
C ASP A 262 22.61 -9.86 11.92
N MET A 263 21.91 -8.81 11.46
CA MET A 263 20.75 -8.25 12.14
C MET A 263 19.63 -9.30 12.29
N LEU A 264 19.32 -10.01 11.21
CA LEU A 264 18.22 -10.99 11.20
C LEU A 264 18.55 -12.23 12.03
N ASN A 265 19.80 -12.70 11.99
CA ASN A 265 20.27 -13.79 12.82
C ASN A 265 20.15 -13.44 14.31
N GLU A 266 20.57 -12.24 14.73
CA GLU A 266 20.36 -11.78 16.11
C GLU A 266 18.86 -11.66 16.43
N GLN A 267 18.06 -11.08 15.53
CA GLN A 267 16.62 -10.92 15.72
C GLN A 267 15.91 -12.27 15.94
N MET A 268 16.32 -13.33 15.23
CA MET A 268 15.75 -14.68 15.36
C MET A 268 16.08 -15.36 16.69
N THR A 269 17.06 -14.87 17.46
CA THR A 269 17.36 -15.38 18.81
C THR A 269 16.41 -14.83 19.89
N ARG A 270 15.67 -13.76 19.59
CA ARG A 270 14.82 -13.05 20.55
C ARG A 270 13.43 -13.68 20.61
N GLU A 271 12.94 -13.92 21.83
CA GLU A 271 11.57 -14.39 22.04
C GLU A 271 10.55 -13.28 21.69
N PRO A 272 9.57 -13.53 20.80
CA PRO A 272 8.55 -12.54 20.48
C PRO A 272 7.63 -12.23 21.67
N TYR A 273 7.34 -10.96 21.92
CA TYR A 273 6.26 -10.55 22.83
C TYR A 273 4.88 -10.71 22.19
N PRO A 274 3.79 -10.74 22.99
CA PRO A 274 2.41 -10.70 22.51
C PRO A 274 2.14 -9.54 21.54
N MET A 275 1.20 -9.74 20.62
CA MET A 275 0.81 -8.70 19.66
C MET A 275 0.13 -7.53 20.39
N PRO A 276 0.49 -6.28 20.09
CA PRO A 276 -0.21 -5.12 20.62
C PRO A 276 -1.62 -5.00 20.04
N LYS A 277 -2.41 -4.06 20.56
CA LYS A 277 -3.70 -3.68 19.97
C LYS A 277 -3.56 -2.34 19.24
N LEU A 278 -4.05 -2.26 18.01
CA LEU A 278 -4.20 -0.99 17.31
C LEU A 278 -5.42 -0.23 17.84
N VAL A 279 -5.23 1.05 18.10
CA VAL A 279 -6.30 1.98 18.45
C VAL A 279 -6.35 3.11 17.43
N ILE A 280 -7.56 3.38 16.93
CA ILE A 280 -7.88 4.54 16.11
C ILE A 280 -8.62 5.54 16.99
N SER A 281 -8.17 6.80 16.98
CA SER A 281 -8.74 7.90 17.74
C SER A 281 -10.26 8.03 17.59
N ASP A 282 -10.95 8.34 18.68
CA ASP A 282 -12.40 8.51 18.72
C ASP A 282 -12.91 9.66 17.84
N ARG A 283 -12.04 10.58 17.43
CA ARG A 283 -12.42 11.67 16.51
C ARG A 283 -12.81 11.15 15.12
N VAL A 284 -12.23 10.03 14.69
CA VAL A 284 -12.58 9.38 13.42
C VAL A 284 -13.94 8.74 13.63
N PRO A 285 -14.99 8.98 12.84
CA PRO A 285 -16.32 8.41 13.11
C PRO A 285 -16.35 6.89 12.89
N GLU A 286 -17.18 6.20 13.66
CA GLU A 286 -17.51 4.78 13.42
C GLU A 286 -18.83 4.70 12.68
N PHE A 287 -18.81 4.25 11.43
CA PHE A 287 -20.03 4.13 10.63
C PHE A 287 -21.07 3.23 11.30
N ALA A 288 -20.64 2.14 11.96
CA ALA A 288 -21.54 1.25 12.71
C ALA A 288 -22.28 1.95 13.87
N LYS A 289 -21.74 3.05 14.41
CA LYS A 289 -22.35 3.83 15.49
C LYS A 289 -23.14 5.03 14.96
N THR A 290 -22.59 5.74 13.97
CA THR A 290 -23.18 6.99 13.46
C THR A 290 -24.26 6.74 12.41
N GLY A 291 -24.12 5.67 11.61
CA GLY A 291 -24.91 5.46 10.39
C GLY A 291 -24.64 6.49 9.29
N VAL A 292 -23.67 7.40 9.49
CA VAL A 292 -23.33 8.47 8.56
C VAL A 292 -22.12 8.04 7.76
N TYR A 293 -22.29 7.95 6.44
CA TYR A 293 -21.20 7.64 5.52
C TYR A 293 -20.27 8.86 5.39
N GLN A 294 -19.06 8.75 5.98
CA GLN A 294 -18.05 9.83 6.05
C GLN A 294 -16.68 9.43 5.48
N PRO A 295 -16.62 9.10 4.20
CA PRO A 295 -15.41 8.64 3.54
C PRO A 295 -14.35 9.73 3.27
N GLU A 296 -14.66 11.02 3.51
CA GLU A 296 -13.68 12.11 3.56
C GLU A 296 -12.61 11.92 4.67
N TRP A 297 -12.84 10.97 5.58
CA TRP A 297 -11.83 10.55 6.55
C TRP A 297 -10.66 9.78 5.95
N LEU A 298 -10.73 9.36 4.68
CA LEU A 298 -9.54 8.89 3.98
C LEU A 298 -8.48 10.00 3.86
N GLU A 299 -8.89 11.27 3.78
CA GLU A 299 -7.99 12.43 3.69
C GLU A 299 -7.70 13.05 5.07
N LEU A 300 -8.73 13.16 5.92
CA LEU A 300 -8.68 13.86 7.22
C LEU A 300 -7.97 13.07 8.34
N ILE A 301 -7.72 11.78 8.10
CA ILE A 301 -6.97 10.94 9.03
C ILE A 301 -5.54 11.46 9.15
N GLU A 302 -5.03 11.52 10.38
CA GLU A 302 -3.67 11.94 10.68
C GLU A 302 -2.86 10.79 11.28
N PRO A 303 -1.53 10.80 11.16
CA PRO A 303 -0.72 9.76 11.79
C PRO A 303 -0.91 9.65 13.31
N SER A 304 -1.27 10.76 13.97
CA SER A 304 -1.57 10.82 15.39
C SER A 304 -2.86 10.10 15.80
N ASP A 305 -3.73 9.73 14.86
CA ASP A 305 -4.94 8.97 15.16
C ASP A 305 -4.68 7.50 15.42
N PHE A 306 -3.51 7.00 15.05
CA PHE A 306 -3.14 5.61 15.23
C PHE A 306 -2.17 5.47 16.40
N THR A 307 -2.49 4.56 17.32
CA THR A 307 -1.61 4.21 18.44
C THR A 307 -1.62 2.70 18.67
N LEU A 308 -0.56 2.20 19.32
CA LEU A 308 -0.46 0.81 19.74
C LEU A 308 -0.53 0.71 21.26
N GLU A 309 -1.58 0.06 21.77
CA GLU A 309 -1.72 -0.28 23.18
C GLU A 309 -0.98 -1.58 23.50
N GLY A 310 -0.28 -1.62 24.63
CA GLY A 310 0.43 -2.81 25.09
C GLY A 310 1.64 -3.21 24.24
N TYR A 311 2.16 -2.31 23.40
CA TYR A 311 3.31 -2.61 22.54
C TYR A 311 4.61 -2.74 23.33
N GLN A 312 5.04 -3.99 23.49
CA GLN A 312 6.34 -4.36 24.03
C GLN A 312 7.27 -4.77 22.89
N HIS A 313 8.52 -4.35 22.97
CA HIS A 313 9.51 -4.71 21.97
C HIS A 313 10.90 -4.83 22.58
N HIS A 314 11.73 -5.66 21.94
CA HIS A 314 13.16 -5.71 22.19
C HIS A 314 13.88 -4.45 21.67
N PRO A 315 15.12 -4.17 22.10
CA PRO A 315 15.88 -3.01 21.65
C PRO A 315 15.92 -2.85 20.13
N ALA A 316 16.03 -1.59 19.68
CA ALA A 316 16.10 -1.27 18.27
C ALA A 316 17.31 -1.94 17.60
N MET A 317 17.14 -2.26 16.32
CA MET A 317 18.17 -2.77 15.43
C MET A 317 18.09 -2.00 14.12
N THR A 318 19.23 -1.74 13.51
CA THR A 318 19.33 -0.98 12.26
C THR A 318 20.13 -1.78 11.25
N ALA A 319 19.66 -1.78 10.00
CA ALA A 319 20.42 -2.23 8.85
C ALA A 319 20.29 -1.17 7.74
N PRO A 320 21.34 -0.97 6.91
CA PRO A 320 21.29 -0.01 5.83
C PRO A 320 20.27 -0.42 4.76
N MET A 321 19.50 0.54 4.25
CA MET A 321 18.69 0.34 3.04
C MET A 321 19.58 0.14 1.82
N ALA A 322 19.14 -0.69 0.88
CA ALA A 322 19.76 -0.83 -0.42
C ALA A 322 18.93 -0.03 -1.44
N VAL A 323 19.51 1.01 -2.03
CA VAL A 323 18.85 1.92 -2.98
C VAL A 323 19.36 1.72 -4.38
#